data_AF-A0ABD0WAT9-F1
#
_entry.id   AF-A0ABD0WAT9-F1
#
_cell.length_a   1.000
_cell.length_b   1.000
_cell.length_c   1.000
_cell.angle_alpha   90.00
_cell.angle_beta   90.00
_cell.angle_gamma   90.00
#
_symmetry.space_group_name_H-M   'P 1'
#
loop_
_entity.id
_entity.type
_entity.pdbx_description
1 polymer ?
#
loop_
_entity_poly.entity_id
_entity_poly.type
_entity_poly.pdbx_seq_one_letter_code
_entity_poly.pdbx_strand_id
1 'polypeptide(L)'
;MKMSGFLSVLLVTSATLLFTAKGQSNYDMLREVEKKYVDMVIKYANDNVKFGHKQLNKEHLNFERLAKSVIKPQEVQINLFLKATSCPKATQGSEHKHRSDCTFIKNRPFINCVVCNKDFTRTNAFIDCFRHQDVKTRDDIRNTGCISSNRKPGEASSLAITKTDDLQAGCFGCH
;
A
#
# COMPACT_ATOMS: atom_id res chain seq x y z
N MET A 1 24.20 -24.11 -52.60
CA MET A 1 23.90 -24.03 -51.15
C MET A 1 22.90 -22.90 -50.93
N LYS A 2 21.63 -23.22 -50.66
CA LYS A 2 20.54 -22.24 -50.43
C LYS A 2 20.37 -22.06 -48.92
N MET A 3 21.00 -21.03 -48.36
CA MET A 3 20.91 -20.69 -46.94
C MET A 3 20.14 -19.37 -46.81
N SER A 4 18.84 -19.40 -47.11
CA SER A 4 18.00 -18.18 -47.12
C SER A 4 16.65 -18.35 -46.40
N GLY A 5 16.32 -19.57 -45.93
CA GLY A 5 15.04 -19.84 -45.26
C GLY A 5 15.06 -19.61 -43.74
N PHE A 6 16.18 -19.86 -43.08
CA PHE A 6 16.26 -19.84 -41.61
C PHE A 6 16.34 -18.43 -41.01
N LEU A 7 16.85 -17.45 -41.76
CA LEU A 7 16.96 -16.06 -41.29
C LEU A 7 15.59 -15.36 -41.21
N SER A 8 14.65 -15.72 -42.08
CA SER A 8 13.30 -15.10 -42.06
C SER A 8 12.44 -15.60 -40.90
N VAL A 9 12.64 -16.83 -40.43
CA VAL A 9 11.88 -17.39 -39.29
C VAL A 9 12.36 -16.80 -37.95
N LEU A 10 13.64 -16.47 -37.83
CA LEU A 10 14.21 -15.82 -36.63
C LEU A 10 13.79 -14.35 -36.45
N LEU A 11 13.46 -13.65 -37.54
CA LEU A 11 13.01 -12.26 -37.49
C LEU A 11 11.53 -12.10 -37.10
N VAL A 12 10.71 -13.15 -37.25
CA VAL A 12 9.26 -13.09 -36.94
C VAL A 12 8.98 -13.45 -35.47
N THR A 13 9.85 -14.21 -34.79
CA THR A 13 9.66 -14.59 -33.39
C THR A 13 10.15 -13.54 -32.38
N SER A 14 10.91 -12.54 -32.81
CA SER A 14 11.41 -11.46 -31.96
C SER A 14 10.42 -10.29 -31.80
N ALA A 15 9.37 -10.22 -32.63
CA ALA A 15 8.38 -9.14 -32.59
C ALA A 15 7.26 -9.34 -31.53
N THR A 16 7.08 -10.55 -31.01
CA THR A 16 6.00 -10.86 -30.05
C THR A 16 6.36 -10.66 -28.58
N LEU A 17 7.61 -10.29 -28.25
CA LEU A 17 8.05 -10.05 -26.87
C LEU A 17 7.98 -8.59 -26.42
N LEU A 18 7.47 -7.69 -27.26
CA LEU A 18 7.13 -6.32 -26.84
C LEU A 18 5.80 -6.32 -26.08
N PHE A 19 5.73 -7.06 -24.97
CA PHE A 19 4.71 -6.82 -23.97
C PHE A 19 4.92 -5.41 -23.43
N THR A 20 3.91 -4.60 -23.66
CA THR A 20 3.84 -3.19 -23.34
C THR A 20 4.19 -2.95 -21.87
N ALA A 21 5.40 -2.46 -21.60
CA ALA A 21 5.80 -1.90 -20.31
C ALA A 21 5.10 -0.55 -20.03
N LYS A 22 3.77 -0.51 -20.11
CA LYS A 22 2.94 0.68 -19.83
C LYS A 22 2.40 0.68 -18.39
N GLY A 23 3.19 0.18 -17.45
CA GLY A 23 2.91 0.19 -16.01
C GLY A 23 4.10 0.73 -15.22
N GLN A 24 4.76 1.77 -15.71
CA GLN A 24 6.09 2.15 -15.22
C GLN A 24 5.99 3.09 -14.01
N SER A 25 5.56 2.52 -12.88
CA SER A 25 5.83 3.13 -11.58
C SER A 25 7.35 3.29 -11.40
N ASN A 26 7.78 4.22 -10.56
CA ASN A 26 9.20 4.38 -10.23
C ASN A 26 9.70 3.39 -9.16
N TYR A 27 9.10 2.19 -9.07
CA TYR A 27 9.44 1.18 -8.06
C TYR A 27 10.93 0.82 -8.05
N ASP A 28 11.51 0.63 -9.23
CA ASP A 28 12.93 0.24 -9.35
C ASP A 28 13.89 1.33 -8.88
N MET A 29 13.43 2.60 -8.85
CA MET A 29 14.20 3.75 -8.36
C MET A 29 14.15 3.91 -6.83
N LEU A 30 13.34 3.11 -6.14
CA LEU A 30 13.23 3.15 -4.69
C LEU A 30 14.45 2.53 -4.01
N ARG A 31 14.78 2.99 -2.81
CA ARG A 31 15.77 2.31 -1.97
C ARG A 31 15.23 0.95 -1.54
N GLU A 32 16.12 -0.01 -1.28
CA GLU A 32 15.72 -1.37 -0.87
C GLU A 32 14.83 -1.39 0.39
N VAL A 33 15.11 -0.49 1.34
CA VAL A 33 14.25 -0.32 2.52
C VAL A 33 12.84 0.16 2.14
N GLU A 34 12.70 1.07 1.18
CA GLU A 34 11.40 1.55 0.70
C GLU A 34 10.65 0.45 -0.03
N LYS A 35 11.32 -0.30 -0.92
CA LYS A 35 10.77 -1.46 -1.61
C LYS A 35 10.16 -2.47 -0.63
N LYS A 36 10.88 -2.79 0.45
CA LYS A 36 10.38 -3.69 1.51
C LYS A 36 9.05 -3.23 2.09
N TYR A 37 8.91 -1.94 2.40
CA TYR A 37 7.65 -1.40 2.94
C TYR A 37 6.57 -1.25 1.87
N VAL A 38 6.93 -0.93 0.64
CA VAL A 38 5.99 -0.91 -0.49
C VAL A 38 5.40 -2.30 -0.73
N ASP A 39 6.21 -3.34 -0.80
CA ASP A 39 5.75 -4.73 -0.96
C ASP A 39 4.85 -5.15 0.22
N MET A 40 5.20 -4.76 1.44
CA MET A 40 4.38 -5.01 2.62
C MET A 40 2.99 -4.35 2.51
N VAL A 41 2.94 -3.12 2.01
CA VAL A 41 1.69 -2.38 1.80
C VAL A 41 0.88 -2.94 0.63
N ILE A 42 1.53 -3.33 -0.47
CA ILE A 42 0.88 -4.03 -1.59
C ILE A 42 0.21 -5.31 -1.09
N LYS A 43 0.94 -6.12 -0.30
CA LYS A 43 0.39 -7.32 0.32
C LYS A 43 -0.83 -7.00 1.17
N TYR A 44 -0.66 -6.11 2.14
CA TYR A 44 -1.74 -5.72 3.05
C TYR A 44 -2.99 -5.23 2.29
N ALA A 45 -2.80 -4.36 1.29
CA ALA A 45 -3.90 -3.77 0.54
C ALA A 45 -4.66 -4.80 -0.29
N ASN A 46 -3.94 -5.71 -0.95
CA ASN A 46 -4.55 -6.81 -1.67
C ASN A 46 -5.25 -7.78 -0.70
N ASP A 47 -4.71 -8.08 0.47
CA ASP A 47 -5.34 -9.04 1.38
C ASP A 47 -6.60 -8.47 2.07
N ASN A 48 -6.51 -7.23 2.55
CA ASN A 48 -7.47 -6.71 3.54
C ASN A 48 -8.46 -5.70 2.95
N VAL A 49 -8.08 -4.99 1.89
CA VAL A 49 -8.89 -3.85 1.47
C VAL A 49 -9.99 -4.29 0.53
N LYS A 50 -11.23 -4.05 0.95
CA LYS A 50 -12.43 -4.24 0.15
C LYS A 50 -13.04 -2.87 -0.11
N PHE A 51 -12.84 -2.35 -1.31
CA PHE A 51 -13.56 -1.16 -1.73
C PHE A 51 -14.97 -1.58 -2.18
N GLY A 52 -16.00 -0.81 -1.83
CA GLY A 52 -17.40 -1.12 -2.19
C GLY A 52 -17.67 -1.29 -3.69
N HIS A 53 -16.66 -1.05 -4.54
CA HIS A 53 -16.70 -1.34 -5.96
C HIS A 53 -16.29 -2.80 -6.23
N LYS A 54 -17.26 -3.66 -6.60
CA LYS A 54 -17.04 -5.10 -6.87
C LYS A 54 -15.83 -5.41 -7.76
N GLN A 55 -15.50 -4.51 -8.71
CA GLN A 55 -14.38 -4.70 -9.64
C GLN A 55 -13.01 -4.50 -8.97
N LEU A 56 -12.87 -3.55 -8.03
CA LEU A 56 -11.60 -3.34 -7.30
C LEU A 56 -11.22 -4.57 -6.45
N ASN A 57 -12.22 -5.35 -6.04
CA ASN A 57 -12.01 -6.58 -5.26
C ASN A 57 -11.46 -7.75 -6.08
N LYS A 58 -11.33 -7.59 -7.40
CA LYS A 58 -10.78 -8.59 -8.33
C LYS A 58 -9.48 -8.14 -9.01
N GLU A 59 -9.08 -6.89 -8.80
CA GLU A 59 -7.92 -6.28 -9.44
C GLU A 59 -6.73 -6.27 -8.48
N HIS A 60 -5.53 -6.53 -8.99
CA HIS A 60 -4.31 -6.36 -8.22
C HIS A 60 -4.00 -4.88 -8.04
N LEU A 61 -3.82 -4.47 -6.78
CA LEU A 61 -3.33 -3.13 -6.43
C LEU A 61 -1.81 -3.12 -6.47
N ASN A 62 -1.24 -2.20 -7.24
CA ASN A 62 0.19 -2.08 -7.41
C ASN A 62 0.70 -0.68 -7.05
N PHE A 63 1.99 -0.57 -6.74
CA PHE A 63 2.63 0.71 -6.40
C PHE A 63 2.62 1.67 -7.58
N GLU A 64 2.14 2.89 -7.36
CA GLU A 64 2.17 3.97 -8.35
C GLU A 64 3.31 4.95 -8.04
N ARG A 65 3.32 5.52 -6.83
CA ARG A 65 4.27 6.55 -6.39
C ARG A 65 4.33 6.71 -4.88
N LEU A 66 5.43 7.25 -4.38
CA LEU A 66 5.54 7.75 -3.01
C LEU A 66 4.92 9.15 -2.91
N ALA A 67 4.23 9.41 -1.79
CA ALA A 67 3.78 10.74 -1.39
C ALA A 67 4.72 11.37 -0.35
N LYS A 68 5.19 10.56 0.60
CA LYS A 68 6.14 10.94 1.64
C LYS A 68 6.91 9.70 2.09
N SER A 69 8.21 9.85 2.35
CA SER A 69 9.05 8.79 2.91
C SER A 69 9.96 9.38 3.98
N VAL A 70 9.75 8.95 5.22
CA VAL A 70 10.62 9.28 6.37
C VAL A 70 11.15 7.97 6.89
N ILE A 71 12.47 7.79 6.81
CA ILE A 71 13.16 6.58 7.25
C ILE A 71 14.34 7.02 8.10
N LYS A 72 14.26 6.73 9.40
CA LYS A 72 15.28 6.98 10.42
C LYS A 72 15.48 5.68 11.21
N PRO A 73 16.59 5.53 11.96
CA PRO A 73 16.89 4.31 12.72
C PRO A 73 15.76 3.78 13.62
N GLN A 74 14.90 4.66 14.13
CA GLN A 74 13.81 4.33 15.06
C GLN A 74 12.44 4.84 14.57
N GLU A 75 12.31 5.16 13.28
CA GLU A 75 11.09 5.71 12.73
C GLU A 75 11.04 5.48 11.23
N VAL A 76 10.07 4.70 10.80
CA VAL A 76 9.64 4.60 9.41
C VAL A 76 8.22 5.12 9.33
N GLN A 77 8.00 6.10 8.47
CA GLN A 77 6.70 6.57 8.06
C GLN A 77 6.71 6.78 6.55
N ILE A 78 5.97 5.94 5.83
CA ILE A 78 5.84 6.03 4.38
C ILE A 78 4.37 6.23 4.04
N ASN A 79 4.08 7.27 3.27
CA ASN A 79 2.81 7.48 2.61
C ASN A 79 3.01 7.23 1.12
N LEU A 80 2.20 6.34 0.56
CA LEU A 80 2.32 5.91 -0.84
C LEU A 80 0.95 5.75 -1.47
N PHE A 81 0.93 5.80 -2.80
CA PHE A 81 -0.25 5.55 -3.59
C PHE A 81 -0.12 4.20 -4.29
N LEU A 82 -1.17 3.39 -4.16
CA LEU A 82 -1.42 2.24 -4.99
C LEU A 82 -2.49 2.56 -6.04
N LYS A 83 -2.49 1.81 -7.13
CA LYS A 83 -3.51 1.87 -8.16
C LYS A 83 -3.82 0.47 -8.67
N ALA A 84 -5.10 0.25 -9.00
CA ALA A 84 -5.53 -1.02 -9.57
C ALA A 84 -4.98 -1.23 -10.99
N THR A 85 -4.64 -2.47 -11.28
CA THR A 85 -4.06 -2.91 -12.53
C THR A 85 -4.97 -3.89 -13.28
N SER A 86 -4.63 -4.19 -14.52
CA SER A 86 -5.30 -5.19 -15.35
C SER A 86 -5.09 -6.63 -14.86
N CYS A 87 -4.15 -6.85 -13.94
CA CYS A 87 -3.87 -8.18 -13.41
C CYS A 87 -4.92 -8.62 -12.39
N PRO A 88 -5.22 -9.93 -12.33
CA PRO A 88 -6.09 -10.47 -11.30
C PRO A 88 -5.48 -10.22 -9.93
N LYS A 89 -6.34 -9.99 -8.95
CA LYS A 89 -5.96 -9.78 -7.55
C LYS A 89 -5.06 -10.92 -7.08
N ALA A 90 -3.96 -10.55 -6.41
CA ALA A 90 -3.01 -11.51 -5.86
C ALA A 90 -3.72 -12.42 -4.86
N THR A 91 -3.60 -13.73 -5.06
CA THR A 91 -4.20 -14.75 -4.20
C THR A 91 -3.17 -15.61 -3.47
N GLN A 92 -1.91 -15.53 -3.89
CA GLN A 92 -0.80 -16.29 -3.30
C GLN A 92 0.37 -15.39 -2.88
N GLY A 93 1.11 -15.86 -1.87
CA GLY A 93 2.30 -15.23 -1.27
C GLY A 93 3.22 -14.50 -2.25
N SER A 94 3.52 -15.13 -3.39
CA SER A 94 4.43 -14.66 -4.43
C SER A 94 3.88 -13.52 -5.30
N GLU A 95 2.56 -13.33 -5.34
CA GLU A 95 1.88 -12.31 -6.13
C GLU A 95 1.63 -11.00 -5.35
N HIS A 96 1.89 -11.02 -4.04
CA HIS A 96 1.69 -9.89 -3.13
C HIS A 96 2.88 -8.91 -3.10
N LYS A 97 3.47 -8.64 -4.27
CA LYS A 97 4.59 -7.71 -4.45
C LYS A 97 4.35 -6.82 -5.67
N HIS A 98 5.24 -5.85 -5.89
CA HIS A 98 5.20 -5.04 -7.11
C HIS A 98 5.24 -5.91 -8.38
N ARG A 99 4.32 -5.65 -9.30
CA ARG A 99 4.20 -6.37 -10.59
C ARG A 99 4.37 -5.44 -11.78
N SER A 100 5.57 -5.38 -12.34
CA SER A 100 5.90 -4.47 -13.45
C SER A 100 5.24 -4.86 -14.78
N ASP A 101 4.79 -6.11 -14.91
CA ASP A 101 4.03 -6.65 -16.04
C ASP A 101 2.58 -6.15 -16.09
N CYS A 102 2.08 -5.59 -14.99
CA CYS A 102 0.68 -5.20 -14.86
C CYS A 102 0.44 -3.73 -15.22
N THR A 103 -0.45 -3.48 -16.19
CA THR A 103 -0.78 -2.11 -16.62
C THR A 103 -1.84 -1.48 -15.71
N PHE A 104 -1.68 -0.21 -15.34
CA PHE A 104 -2.66 0.51 -14.54
C PHE A 104 -3.97 0.77 -15.30
N ILE A 105 -5.10 0.62 -14.60
CA ILE A 105 -6.42 0.94 -15.16
C ILE A 105 -6.69 2.44 -14.96
N LYS A 106 -6.81 3.18 -16.07
CA LYS A 106 -6.92 4.65 -16.07
C LYS A 106 -8.01 5.19 -15.14
N ASN A 107 -9.20 4.59 -15.17
CA ASN A 107 -10.40 5.08 -14.48
C ASN A 107 -10.56 4.54 -13.06
N ARG A 108 -9.50 4.00 -12.46
CA ARG A 108 -9.49 3.53 -11.07
C ARG A 108 -8.95 4.61 -10.13
N PRO A 109 -9.57 4.79 -8.95
CA PRO A 109 -9.09 5.75 -7.98
C PRO A 109 -7.72 5.33 -7.44
N PHE A 110 -6.95 6.31 -6.98
CA PHE A 110 -5.76 6.01 -6.18
C PHE A 110 -6.19 5.52 -4.80
N ILE A 111 -5.44 4.55 -4.30
CA ILE A 111 -5.51 4.07 -2.93
C ILE A 111 -4.34 4.69 -2.19
N ASN A 112 -4.62 5.55 -1.22
CA ASN A 112 -3.60 6.14 -0.38
C ASN A 112 -3.37 5.23 0.83
N CYS A 113 -2.13 4.80 1.01
CA CYS A 113 -1.72 3.97 2.11
C CYS A 113 -0.68 4.68 2.96
N VAL A 114 -0.75 4.49 4.27
CA VAL A 114 0.32 4.82 5.19
C VAL A 114 0.85 3.54 5.83
N VAL A 115 2.17 3.47 6.01
CA VAL A 115 2.83 2.48 6.84
C VAL A 115 3.75 3.16 7.84
N CYS A 116 3.65 2.74 9.10
CA CYS A 116 4.42 3.27 10.22
C CYS A 116 5.07 2.13 11.00
N ASN A 117 6.35 2.29 11.37
CA ASN A 117 7.07 1.35 12.23
C ASN A 117 8.15 2.09 13.03
N LYS A 118 8.23 1.86 14.35
CA LYS A 118 9.24 2.46 15.24
C LYS A 118 10.58 1.72 15.22
N ASP A 119 10.62 0.50 14.73
CA ASP A 119 11.81 -0.33 14.87
C ASP A 119 11.91 -1.34 13.74
N PHE A 120 13.02 -1.32 13.00
CA PHE A 120 13.28 -2.31 11.94
C PHE A 120 13.29 -3.75 12.46
N THR A 121 13.49 -3.95 13.77
CA THR A 121 13.46 -5.24 14.45
C THR A 121 12.05 -5.69 14.84
N ARG A 122 11.07 -4.77 14.90
CA ARG A 122 9.67 -5.12 15.21
C ARG A 122 8.91 -5.43 13.93
N THR A 123 8.23 -6.57 13.93
CA THR A 123 7.44 -7.09 12.80
C THR A 123 6.06 -6.43 12.65
N ASN A 124 5.61 -5.68 13.66
CA ASN A 124 4.26 -5.11 13.71
C ASN A 124 4.24 -3.67 13.20
N ALA A 125 4.28 -3.50 11.88
CA ALA A 125 4.04 -2.20 11.27
C ALA A 125 2.54 -1.88 11.26
N PHE A 126 2.17 -0.64 11.59
CA PHE A 126 0.81 -0.16 11.36
C PHE A 126 0.64 0.17 9.88
N ILE A 127 -0.42 -0.34 9.25
CA ILE A 127 -0.76 -0.08 7.84
C ILE A 127 -2.23 0.29 7.75
N ASP A 128 -2.53 1.38 7.03
CA ASP A 128 -3.89 1.85 6.80
C ASP A 128 -4.04 2.34 5.34
N CYS A 129 -4.96 1.75 4.60
CA CYS A 129 -5.14 1.94 3.15
C CYS A 129 -6.58 2.28 2.79
N PHE A 130 -6.80 3.44 2.16
CA PHE A 130 -8.14 3.94 1.80
C PHE A 130 -8.14 4.59 0.43
N ARG A 131 -9.32 4.74 -0.19
CA ARG A 131 -9.42 5.55 -1.42
C ARG A 131 -8.96 6.96 -1.07
N HIS A 132 -8.16 7.56 -1.95
CA HIS A 132 -7.55 8.85 -1.68
C HIS A 132 -8.57 9.93 -1.30
N GLN A 133 -9.73 9.94 -1.96
CA GLN A 133 -10.84 10.86 -1.68
C GLN A 133 -11.43 10.71 -0.26
N ASP A 134 -11.29 9.54 0.36
CA ASP A 134 -11.83 9.23 1.69
C ASP A 134 -10.77 9.44 2.81
N VAL A 135 -9.56 9.90 2.48
CA VAL A 135 -8.46 10.02 3.46
C VAL A 135 -8.72 11.09 4.50
N LYS A 136 -9.31 12.22 4.12
CA LYS A 136 -9.53 13.37 5.03
C LYS A 136 -10.34 13.01 6.28
N THR A 137 -11.19 11.99 6.22
CA THR A 137 -11.99 11.52 7.36
C THR A 137 -11.23 10.56 8.27
N ARG A 138 -9.97 10.25 7.96
CA ARG A 138 -9.13 9.25 8.64
C ARG A 138 -7.78 9.77 9.10
N ASP A 139 -7.49 11.05 8.93
CA ASP A 139 -6.20 11.63 9.33
C ASP A 139 -5.95 11.44 10.83
N ASP A 140 -6.98 11.59 11.68
CA ASP A 140 -6.88 11.33 13.13
C ASP A 140 -6.58 9.86 13.45
N ILE A 141 -7.20 8.92 12.73
CA ILE A 141 -6.95 7.48 12.90
C ILE A 141 -5.53 7.14 12.48
N ARG A 142 -5.03 7.74 11.40
CA ARG A 142 -3.67 7.51 10.88
C ARG A 142 -2.62 8.09 11.82
N ASN A 143 -2.83 9.32 12.28
CA ASN A 143 -1.96 9.95 13.27
C ASN A 143 -1.94 9.14 14.55
N THR A 144 -3.11 8.80 15.10
CA THR A 144 -3.22 8.01 16.34
C THR A 144 -2.68 6.60 16.15
N GLY A 145 -2.90 5.95 15.02
CA GLY A 145 -2.43 4.59 14.72
C GLY A 145 -0.92 4.51 14.61
N CYS A 146 -0.30 5.48 13.91
CA CYS A 146 1.15 5.61 13.87
C CYS A 146 1.72 5.95 15.27
N ILE A 147 1.11 6.85 16.03
CA ILE A 147 1.53 7.18 17.41
C ILE A 147 1.38 5.97 18.35
N SER A 148 0.30 5.20 18.24
CA SER A 148 0.02 4.04 19.11
C SER A 148 0.93 2.87 18.78
N SER A 149 1.21 2.64 17.50
CA SER A 149 2.26 1.72 17.05
C SER A 149 3.64 2.11 17.58
N ASN A 150 3.83 3.40 17.95
CA ASN A 150 5.03 3.90 18.56
C ASN A 150 5.10 3.76 20.10
N ARG A 151 4.03 3.33 20.79
CA ARG A 151 4.05 3.15 22.26
C ARG A 151 4.62 1.78 22.64
N LYS A 152 5.37 1.71 23.75
CA LYS A 152 5.76 0.40 24.31
C LYS A 152 4.53 -0.28 24.94
N PRO A 153 4.38 -1.61 24.87
CA PRO A 153 3.35 -2.31 25.64
C PRO A 153 3.51 -1.94 27.12
N GLY A 154 2.49 -1.32 27.73
CA GLY A 154 2.51 -0.87 29.12
C GLY A 154 2.63 0.64 29.34
N GLU A 155 2.81 1.44 28.28
CA GLU A 155 2.83 2.91 28.38
C GLU A 155 1.38 3.45 28.33
N ALA A 156 0.79 3.68 29.51
CA ALA A 156 -0.57 4.20 29.64
C ALA A 156 -0.71 5.54 28.90
N SER A 157 -1.76 5.65 28.10
CA SER A 157 -2.03 6.83 27.29
C SER A 157 -2.72 7.89 28.14
N SER A 158 -1.95 8.77 28.78
CA SER A 158 -2.53 9.97 29.41
C SER A 158 -2.78 11.02 28.33
N LEU A 159 -3.91 10.89 27.64
CA LEU A 159 -4.49 11.94 26.81
C LEU A 159 -6.00 11.89 27.01
N ALA A 160 -6.44 12.45 28.14
CA ALA A 160 -7.82 12.88 28.31
C ALA A 160 -8.04 14.10 27.41
N ILE A 161 -8.72 13.91 26.28
CA ILE A 161 -9.37 15.01 25.57
C ILE A 161 -10.78 15.12 26.14
N THR A 162 -10.91 15.78 27.29
CA THR A 162 -12.20 16.34 27.69
C THR A 162 -12.32 17.71 27.04
N LYS A 163 -12.99 17.75 25.88
CA LYS A 163 -13.69 18.95 25.47
C LYS A 163 -14.82 19.15 26.48
N THR A 164 -14.67 20.16 27.33
CA THR A 164 -15.78 20.78 28.06
C THR A 164 -16.75 21.36 27.04
N ASP A 165 -18.01 20.92 27.10
CA ASP A 165 -19.17 21.82 27.26
C ASP A 165 -20.38 20.96 27.74
N ASP A 166 -20.69 21.17 29.01
CA ASP A 166 -21.96 21.15 29.75
C ASP A 166 -22.93 19.93 29.83
N LEU A 167 -23.07 19.50 31.09
CA LEU A 167 -24.27 19.06 31.83
C LEU A 167 -25.02 17.79 31.35
N GLN A 168 -24.83 16.67 32.07
CA GLN A 168 -25.74 16.28 33.16
C GLN A 168 -25.14 15.12 33.99
N ALA A 169 -25.24 15.27 35.32
CA ALA A 169 -24.76 14.34 36.33
C ALA A 169 -25.50 12.98 36.29
N GLY A 170 -24.77 11.90 36.62
CA GLY A 170 -25.37 10.59 36.86
C GLY A 170 -24.34 9.50 37.17
N CYS A 171 -23.74 9.50 38.36
CA CYS A 171 -23.14 8.29 38.91
C CYS A 171 -24.24 7.38 39.44
N PHE A 172 -24.34 6.14 38.95
CA PHE A 172 -25.09 5.07 39.62
C PHE A 172 -24.33 3.74 39.55
N GLY A 173 -23.97 3.25 40.73
CA GLY A 173 -24.01 1.82 41.05
C GLY A 173 -22.70 1.04 40.98
N CYS A 174 -21.97 0.97 42.09
CA CYS A 174 -21.31 -0.27 42.48
C CYS A 174 -22.35 -1.19 43.13
N HIS A 175 -22.37 -2.46 42.76
CA HIS A 175 -22.95 -3.54 43.56
C HIS A 175 -22.16 -4.83 43.36
#